data_AF-A0A7J6PQM5-F1
#
_entry.id   AF-A0A7J6PQM5-F1
#
_cell.length_a   1.000
_cell.length_b   1.000
_cell.length_c   1.000
_cell.angle_alpha   90.00
_cell.angle_beta   90.00
_cell.angle_gamma   90.00
#
_symmetry.space_group_name_H-M   'P 1'
#
loop_
_entity.id
_entity.type
_entity.pdbx_description
1 polymer ?
#
loop_
_entity_poly.entity_id
_entity_poly.type
_entity_poly.pdbx_seq_one_letter_code
_entity_poly.pdbx_strand_id
1 'polypeptide(L)'
;MFGMCLGAAVLYIASSLEDVTSVLQYCIPPILASLPMNSVQNIITRLARYDYLPVDYNSEDPYMIQSIQGITFNNPIALSPGIDVNCDGPHSLIKLGFGAVEIGTITIEPQQQQQQQQQQQQKGAYELQLS
;
A
#
# COMPACT_ATOMS: atom_id res chain seq x y z
N MET A 1 -21.58 -32.23 14.29
CA MET A 1 -21.44 -30.93 15.00
C MET A 1 -20.04 -30.33 14.91
N PHE A 2 -18.96 -31.07 15.23
CA PHE A 2 -17.58 -30.55 15.16
C PHE A 2 -17.16 -29.97 13.80
N GLY A 3 -17.53 -30.59 12.68
CA GLY A 3 -17.18 -30.09 11.34
C GLY A 3 -17.82 -28.74 10.98
N MET A 4 -19.02 -28.46 11.50
CA MET A 4 -19.70 -27.17 11.26
C MET A 4 -19.05 -26.03 12.05
N CYS A 5 -18.62 -26.29 13.30
CA CYS A 5 -17.87 -25.29 14.07
C CYS A 5 -16.51 -24.98 13.44
N LEU A 6 -15.81 -25.99 12.91
CA LEU A 6 -14.54 -25.77 12.23
C LEU A 6 -14.74 -24.93 10.96
N GLY A 7 -15.75 -25.26 10.14
CA GLY A 7 -16.06 -24.50 8.94
C GLY A 7 -16.44 -23.05 9.22
N ALA A 8 -17.29 -22.80 10.23
CA ALA A 8 -17.67 -21.45 10.64
C ALA A 8 -16.48 -20.64 11.16
N ALA A 9 -15.58 -21.26 11.93
CA ALA A 9 -14.37 -20.61 12.40
C ALA A 9 -13.43 -20.21 11.25
N VAL A 10 -13.23 -21.09 10.27
CA VAL A 10 -12.39 -20.79 9.10
C VAL A 10 -12.97 -19.64 8.28
N LEU A 11 -14.28 -19.63 8.03
CA LEU A 11 -14.94 -18.54 7.30
C LEU A 11 -14.90 -17.22 8.07
N TYR A 12 -15.08 -17.27 9.39
CA TYR A 12 -14.97 -16.07 10.23
C TYR A 12 -13.55 -15.49 10.21
N ILE A 13 -12.53 -16.34 10.27
CA ILE A 13 -11.13 -15.89 10.18
C ILE A 13 -10.83 -15.32 8.79
N ALA A 14 -11.27 -15.99 7.72
CA ALA A 14 -11.07 -15.52 6.35
C ALA A 14 -11.72 -14.14 6.13
N SER A 15 -12.98 -13.98 6.52
CA SER A 15 -13.69 -12.69 6.45
C SER A 15 -13.04 -11.62 7.33
N SER A 16 -12.53 -12.00 8.51
CA SER A 16 -11.80 -11.06 9.38
C SER A 16 -10.49 -10.59 8.74
N LEU A 17 -9.80 -11.40 7.93
CA LEU A 17 -8.58 -10.95 7.25
C LEU A 17 -8.88 -9.91 6.15
N GLU A 18 -10.05 -10.00 5.53
CA GLU A 18 -10.47 -9.08 4.47
C GLU A 18 -10.97 -7.73 5.03
N ASP A 19 -11.51 -7.67 6.24
CA ASP A 19 -12.04 -6.43 6.82
C ASP A 19 -10.94 -5.60 7.51
N VAL A 20 -10.80 -4.32 7.13
CA VAL A 20 -9.85 -3.37 7.74
C VAL A 20 -10.11 -3.12 9.24
N THR A 21 -11.37 -3.23 9.68
CA THR A 21 -11.76 -2.97 11.07
C THR A 21 -11.54 -4.17 11.99
N SER A 22 -11.18 -5.32 11.42
CA SER A 22 -11.07 -6.55 12.20
C SER A 22 -9.97 -6.46 13.25
N VAL A 23 -10.17 -7.17 14.35
CA VAL A 23 -9.17 -7.28 15.43
C VAL A 23 -7.85 -7.87 14.92
N LEU A 24 -7.89 -8.68 13.85
CA LEU A 24 -6.70 -9.26 13.25
C LEU A 24 -5.80 -8.21 12.60
N GLN A 25 -6.38 -7.15 12.04
CA GLN A 25 -5.62 -6.05 11.42
C GLN A 25 -4.80 -5.28 12.46
N TYR A 26 -5.20 -5.22 13.74
CA TYR A 26 -4.40 -4.59 14.80
C TYR A 26 -3.07 -5.30 15.07
N CYS A 27 -2.97 -6.59 14.75
CA CYS A 27 -1.75 -7.37 14.94
C CYS A 27 -0.74 -7.19 13.80
N ILE A 28 -1.16 -6.68 12.64
CA ILE A 28 -0.30 -6.56 11.45
C ILE A 28 0.70 -5.39 11.54
N PRO A 29 0.31 -4.17 11.94
CA PRO A 29 1.24 -3.04 12.08
C PRO A 29 2.51 -3.31 12.91
N PRO A 30 2.46 -3.94 14.10
CA PRO A 30 3.69 -4.22 14.86
C PRO A 30 4.60 -5.23 14.13
N ILE A 31 4.04 -6.17 13.38
CA ILE A 31 4.80 -7.14 12.59
C ILE A 31 5.49 -6.42 11.43
N LEU A 32 4.76 -5.58 10.69
CA LEU A 32 5.32 -4.80 9.59
C LEU A 32 6.37 -3.79 10.09
N ALA A 33 6.17 -3.20 11.26
CA ALA A 33 7.11 -2.24 11.85
C ALA A 33 8.48 -2.85 12.21
N SER A 34 8.56 -4.18 12.36
CA SER A 34 9.84 -4.88 12.56
C SER A 34 10.65 -5.09 11.28
N LEU A 35 10.04 -4.86 10.11
CA LEU A 35 10.68 -5.03 8.80
C LEU A 35 11.27 -3.70 8.31
N PRO A 36 12.32 -3.73 7.47
CA PRO A 36 12.82 -2.52 6.85
C PRO A 36 11.77 -1.94 5.88
N MET A 37 11.73 -0.60 5.77
CA MET A 37 10.73 0.12 4.99
C MET A 37 10.58 -0.40 3.55
N ASN A 38 11.69 -0.68 2.87
CA ASN A 38 11.69 -1.20 1.49
C ASN A 38 10.95 -2.56 1.38
N SER A 39 11.08 -3.43 2.38
CA SER A 39 10.39 -4.72 2.40
C SER A 39 8.90 -4.55 2.65
N VAL A 40 8.52 -3.67 3.58
CA VAL A 40 7.12 -3.35 3.86
C VAL A 40 6.44 -2.81 2.61
N GLN A 41 7.07 -1.83 1.95
CA GLN A 41 6.54 -1.24 0.72
C GLN A 41 6.38 -2.29 -0.39
N ASN A 42 7.37 -3.17 -0.59
CA ASN A 42 7.29 -4.23 -1.58
C ASN A 42 6.15 -5.21 -1.26
N ILE A 43 5.99 -5.60 0.00
CA ILE A 43 4.88 -6.47 0.44
C ILE A 43 3.53 -5.79 0.15
N ILE A 44 3.33 -4.55 0.59
CA ILE A 44 2.09 -3.81 0.38
C ILE A 44 1.79 -3.67 -1.12
N THR A 45 2.77 -3.29 -1.93
CA THR A 45 2.59 -3.10 -3.37
C THR A 45 2.24 -4.42 -4.07
N ARG A 46 2.87 -5.53 -3.67
CA ARG A 46 2.54 -6.86 -4.20
C ARG A 46 1.13 -7.29 -3.80
N LEU A 47 0.73 -7.05 -2.55
CA LEU A 47 -0.63 -7.35 -2.10
C LEU A 47 -1.66 -6.50 -2.84
N ALA A 48 -1.39 -5.21 -3.02
CA ALA A 48 -2.23 -4.30 -3.79
C ALA A 48 -2.42 -4.77 -5.24
N ARG A 49 -1.33 -5.22 -5.87
CA ARG A 49 -1.34 -5.74 -7.24
C ARG A 49 -2.22 -6.97 -7.42
N TYR A 50 -2.30 -7.83 -6.41
CA TYR A 50 -3.15 -9.01 -6.42
C TYR A 50 -4.53 -8.78 -5.79
N ASP A 51 -4.86 -7.54 -5.42
CA ASP A 51 -6.12 -7.16 -4.78
C ASP A 51 -6.39 -7.91 -3.46
N TYR A 52 -5.32 -8.21 -2.71
CA TYR A 52 -5.35 -8.92 -1.42
C TYR A 52 -5.18 -8.00 -0.21
N LEU A 53 -5.21 -6.68 -0.41
CA LEU A 53 -5.28 -5.77 0.72
C LEU A 53 -6.67 -5.86 1.38
N PRO A 54 -6.75 -5.57 2.69
CA PRO A 54 -8.04 -5.48 3.36
C PRO A 54 -8.89 -4.36 2.76
N VAL A 55 -10.20 -4.50 2.92
CA VAL A 55 -11.24 -3.64 2.37
C VAL A 55 -12.01 -2.97 3.51
N ASP A 56 -12.26 -1.69 3.36
CA ASP A 56 -13.17 -0.94 4.21
C ASP A 56 -14.61 -1.15 3.76
N TYR A 57 -15.40 -1.79 4.63
CA TYR A 57 -16.82 -2.03 4.42
C TYR A 57 -17.71 -1.03 5.16
N ASN A 58 -17.13 -0.06 5.87
CA ASN A 58 -17.91 0.92 6.62
C ASN A 58 -18.68 1.87 5.69
N SER A 59 -19.84 2.32 6.17
CA SER A 59 -20.54 3.41 5.50
C SER A 59 -19.80 4.72 5.71
N GLU A 60 -19.58 5.46 4.63
CA GLU A 60 -19.01 6.81 4.67
C GLU A 60 -19.91 7.76 5.46
N ASP A 61 -19.31 8.59 6.33
CA ASP A 61 -20.01 9.65 7.04
C ASP A 61 -20.34 10.80 6.07
N PRO A 62 -21.61 11.20 5.89
CA PRO A 62 -21.98 12.32 5.04
C PRO A 62 -21.26 13.64 5.35
N TYR A 63 -20.82 13.86 6.60
CA TYR A 63 -20.07 15.06 6.99
C TYR A 63 -18.61 15.06 6.51
N MET A 64 -18.09 13.90 6.09
CA MET A 64 -16.72 13.77 5.59
C MET A 64 -16.61 14.08 4.10
N ILE A 65 -17.72 14.07 3.36
CA ILE A 65 -17.74 14.31 1.92
C ILE A 65 -17.20 15.72 1.59
N GLN A 66 -16.21 15.79 0.71
CA GLN A 66 -15.62 17.06 0.25
C GLN A 66 -15.89 17.25 -1.24
N SER A 67 -16.23 18.47 -1.65
CA SER A 67 -16.27 18.85 -3.06
C SER A 67 -15.25 19.94 -3.34
N ILE A 68 -14.25 19.62 -4.17
CA ILE A 68 -13.14 20.52 -4.51
C ILE A 68 -13.10 20.63 -6.02
N GLN A 69 -13.26 21.85 -6.54
CA GLN A 69 -13.21 22.14 -7.98
C GLN A 69 -14.14 21.26 -8.84
N GLY A 70 -15.30 20.85 -8.29
CA GLY A 70 -16.28 20.02 -8.98
C GLY A 70 -16.02 18.51 -8.91
N ILE A 71 -14.95 18.08 -8.24
CA ILE A 71 -14.69 16.67 -7.91
C ILE A 71 -15.19 16.41 -6.49
N THR A 72 -15.94 15.33 -6.30
CA THR A 72 -16.43 14.89 -4.99
C THR A 72 -15.58 13.74 -4.46
N PHE A 73 -15.07 13.90 -3.24
CA PHE A 73 -14.34 12.89 -2.49
C PHE A 73 -15.20 12.42 -1.32
N ASN A 74 -15.27 11.11 -1.10
CA ASN A 74 -16.13 10.53 -0.07
C ASN A 74 -15.68 10.90 1.36
N ASN A 75 -14.38 11.11 1.53
CA ASN A 75 -13.77 11.58 2.76
C ASN A 75 -12.53 12.44 2.44
N PRO A 76 -12.02 13.25 3.38
CA PRO A 76 -10.93 14.19 3.15
C PRO A 76 -9.53 13.53 3.23
N ILE A 77 -9.45 12.21 3.39
CA ILE A 77 -8.19 11.50 3.59
C ILE A 77 -7.70 10.95 2.26
N ALA A 78 -6.47 11.30 1.89
CA ALA A 78 -5.84 10.86 0.66
C ALA A 78 -4.50 10.17 0.94
N LEU A 79 -4.19 9.14 0.16
CA LEU A 79 -2.88 8.50 0.19
C LEU A 79 -1.89 9.30 -0.66
N SER A 80 -0.78 9.70 -0.04
CA SER A 80 0.29 10.46 -0.69
C SER A 80 1.01 9.64 -1.76
N PRO A 81 1.63 10.28 -2.77
CA PRO A 81 2.44 9.59 -3.76
C PRO A 81 3.67 8.94 -3.09
N GLY A 82 4.24 7.96 -3.78
CA GLY A 82 5.45 7.25 -3.34
C GLY A 82 5.19 5.85 -2.78
N ILE A 83 3.95 5.49 -2.44
CA ILE A 83 3.59 4.08 -2.12
C ILE A 83 3.48 3.27 -3.40
N ASP A 84 2.59 3.68 -4.31
CA ASP A 84 2.41 3.05 -5.62
C ASP A 84 3.03 3.94 -6.72
N VAL A 85 4.32 3.73 -6.98
CA VAL A 85 5.06 4.49 -7.99
C VAL A 85 4.74 4.01 -9.40
N ASN A 86 4.47 2.71 -9.58
CA ASN A 86 4.35 2.07 -10.89
C ASN A 86 2.88 1.82 -11.31
N CYS A 87 1.91 2.29 -10.52
CA CYS A 87 0.49 2.00 -10.73
C CYS A 87 0.18 0.47 -10.66
N ASP A 88 0.85 -0.24 -9.74
CA ASP A 88 0.71 -1.68 -9.56
C ASP A 88 -0.68 -2.09 -9.02
N GLY A 89 -1.35 -1.25 -8.22
CA GLY A 89 -2.61 -1.61 -7.58
C GLY A 89 -3.44 -0.46 -7.00
N PRO A 90 -3.70 0.63 -7.75
CA PRO A 90 -4.41 1.81 -7.24
C PRO A 90 -5.81 1.49 -6.72
N HIS A 91 -6.51 0.56 -7.37
CA HIS A 91 -7.87 0.16 -6.99
C HIS A 91 -7.91 -0.50 -5.61
N SER A 92 -6.97 -1.41 -5.34
CA SER A 92 -6.87 -2.08 -4.05
C SER A 92 -6.50 -1.11 -2.93
N LEU A 93 -5.67 -0.11 -3.24
CA LEU A 93 -5.34 0.95 -2.28
C LEU A 93 -6.54 1.83 -1.93
N ILE A 94 -7.39 2.18 -2.91
CA ILE A 94 -8.63 2.93 -2.64
C ILE A 94 -9.58 2.15 -1.73
N LYS A 95 -9.67 0.82 -1.90
CA LYS A 95 -10.51 -0.05 -1.07
C LYS A 95 -10.16 -0.04 0.41
N LEU A 96 -8.96 0.42 0.80
CA LEU A 96 -8.60 0.61 2.21
C LEU A 96 -9.41 1.71 2.91
N GLY A 97 -10.21 2.49 2.18
CA GLY A 97 -11.07 3.56 2.73
C GLY A 97 -10.56 4.98 2.42
N PHE A 98 -9.53 5.15 1.60
CA PHE A 98 -9.05 6.47 1.20
C PHE A 98 -10.02 7.13 0.21
N GLY A 99 -10.36 8.41 0.45
CA GLY A 99 -11.15 9.22 -0.48
C GLY A 99 -10.42 9.51 -1.79
N ALA A 100 -9.09 9.47 -1.80
CA ALA A 100 -8.25 9.56 -3.00
C ALA A 100 -6.90 8.85 -2.83
N VAL A 101 -6.30 8.42 -3.95
CA VAL A 101 -4.93 7.87 -3.98
C VAL A 101 -4.16 8.57 -5.10
N GLU A 102 -3.00 9.14 -4.76
CA GLU A 102 -2.09 9.73 -5.74
C GLU A 102 -1.01 8.72 -6.16
N ILE A 103 -0.80 8.57 -7.47
CA ILE A 103 0.13 7.61 -8.07
C ILE A 103 1.40 8.32 -8.54
N GLY A 104 2.55 7.68 -8.35
CA GLY A 104 3.86 8.20 -8.78
C GLY A 104 4.85 8.35 -7.63
N THR A 105 5.95 9.09 -7.79
CA THR A 105 6.27 10.07 -8.86
C THR A 105 6.68 9.41 -10.18
N ILE A 106 5.98 9.74 -11.27
CA ILE A 106 6.32 9.24 -12.61
C ILE A 106 7.38 10.14 -13.24
N THR A 107 8.53 9.58 -13.60
CA THR A 107 9.59 10.27 -14.34
C THR A 107 9.70 9.73 -15.77
N ILE A 108 9.99 10.60 -16.74
CA ILE A 108 10.17 10.21 -18.16
C ILE A 108 11.31 9.19 -18.30
N GLU A 109 12.36 9.31 -17.48
CA GLU A 109 13.45 8.35 -17.41
C GLU A 109 13.38 7.52 -16.11
N PRO A 110 13.62 6.20 -16.14
CA PRO A 110 13.61 5.37 -14.94
C PRO A 110 14.71 5.76 -13.92
N GLN A 111 14.34 6.17 -12.72
CA GLN A 111 15.29 6.57 -11.66
C GLN A 111 16.23 5.45 -11.19
N GLN A 112 15.82 4.18 -11.28
CA GLN A 112 16.68 3.05 -10.91
C GLN A 112 17.92 2.96 -11.81
N GLN A 113 17.81 3.32 -13.09
CA GLN A 113 18.95 3.37 -14.00
C GLN A 113 19.88 4.51 -13.63
N GLN A 114 19.33 5.68 -13.28
CA GLN A 114 20.11 6.83 -12.84
C GLN A 114 20.88 6.55 -11.53
N GLN A 115 20.25 5.90 -10.54
CA GLN A 115 20.94 5.55 -9.29
C GLN A 115 22.05 4.51 -9.48
N GLN A 116 21.84 3.51 -10.34
CA GLN A 116 22.89 2.52 -10.66
C GLN A 116 24.06 3.16 -11.40
N GLN A 117 23.79 4.07 -12.35
CA GLN A 117 24.83 4.82 -13.04
C GLN A 117 25.63 5.72 -12.09
N GLN A 118 24.96 6.41 -11.15
CA GLN A 118 25.63 7.25 -10.16
C GLN A 118 26.51 6.43 -9.21
N GLN A 119 26.07 5.24 -8.79
CA GLN A 119 26.88 4.34 -7.96
C GLN A 119 28.10 3.79 -8.72
N GLN A 120 27.96 3.48 -10.01
CA GLN A 120 29.08 3.06 -10.84
C GLN A 120 30.08 4.20 -11.09
N GLN A 121 29.59 5.42 -11.32
CA GLN A 121 30.43 6.61 -11.47
C GLN A 121 31.18 6.96 -10.18
N GLN A 122 30.52 6.84 -9.02
CA GLN A 122 31.17 7.02 -7.72
C GLN A 122 32.24 5.97 -7.48
N LYS A 123 31.95 4.67 -7.72
CA LYS A 123 32.95 3.60 -7.61
C LYS A 123 34.16 3.82 -8.52
N GLY A 124 33.94 4.18 -9.78
CA GLY A 124 35.04 4.49 -10.70
C GLY A 124 35.85 5.71 -10.27
N ALA A 125 35.22 6.74 -9.69
CA ALA A 125 35.92 7.89 -9.14
C ALA A 125 36.79 7.54 -7.92
N TYR A 126 36.33 6.63 -7.05
CA TYR A 126 37.13 6.13 -5.92
C TYR A 126 38.30 5.25 -6.38
N GLU A 127 38.11 4.39 -7.39
CA GLU A 127 39.19 3.54 -7.92
C GLU A 127 40.30 4.35 -8.61
N LEU A 128 39.96 5.46 -9.26
CA LEU A 128 40.92 6.41 -9.83
C LEU A 128 41.68 7.22 -8.77
N GLN A 129 41.13 7.35 -7.54
CA GLN A 129 41.81 8.01 -6.42
C GLN A 129 42.77 7.08 -5.67
N LEU A 130 42.62 5.75 -5.81
CA LEU A 130 43.49 4.74 -5.21
C LEU A 130 44.63 4.28 -6.13
N SER A 131 44.67 4.73 -7.39
CA SER A 131 45.70 4.43 -8.39
C SER A 131 46.70 5.57 -8.51
#